data_AF-A0A535MUE3-F1
#
_entry.id   AF-A0A535MUE3-F1
#
_cell.length_a   1.000
_cell.length_b   1.000
_cell.length_c   1.000
_cell.angle_alpha   90.00
_cell.angle_beta   90.00
_cell.angle_gamma   90.00
#
_symmetry.space_group_name_H-M   'P 1'
#
loop_
_entity.id
_entity.type
_entity.pdbx_description
1 polymer ?
#
loop_
_entity_poly.entity_id
_entity_poly.type
_entity_poly.pdbx_seq_one_letter_code
_entity_poly.pdbx_strand_id
1 'polypeptide(L)'
;MNAMPFFGYHMPSFTYPGVRPDGIFEHAAELARSAESAGFELVTVMDHFYQITGIGAEEEPMLEGYTTLGGLARETNRVRLATLVTGVTYRNPA
;
A
#
# COMPACT_ATOMS: atom_id res chain seq x y z
N MET A 1 -10.19 5.84 30.13
CA MET A 1 -9.04 6.13 29.23
C MET A 1 -9.61 6.57 27.90
N ASN A 2 -9.35 7.79 27.44
CA ASN A 2 -9.85 8.25 26.15
C ASN A 2 -8.92 7.66 25.08
N ALA A 3 -9.31 6.55 24.46
CA ALA A 3 -8.51 5.96 23.39
C ALA A 3 -8.58 6.89 22.18
N MET A 4 -7.42 7.33 21.69
CA MET A 4 -7.37 8.05 20.42
C MET A 4 -7.89 7.14 19.30
N PRO A 5 -8.72 7.65 18.39
CA PRO A 5 -9.18 6.88 17.25
C PRO A 5 -7.99 6.44 16.38
N PHE A 6 -7.98 5.17 16.00
CA PHE A 6 -6.99 4.59 15.11
C PHE A 6 -7.41 4.82 13.66
N PHE A 7 -6.54 5.46 12.87
CA PHE A 7 -6.76 5.71 11.44
C PHE A 7 -5.73 4.97 10.58
N GLY A 8 -6.24 4.29 9.55
CA GLY A 8 -5.44 3.63 8.51
C GLY A 8 -5.64 4.25 7.13
N TYR A 9 -4.58 4.28 6.33
CA TYR A 9 -4.60 4.73 4.94
C TYR A 9 -4.41 3.54 4.00
N HIS A 10 -5.41 3.24 3.20
CA HIS A 10 -5.37 2.12 2.26
C HIS A 10 -5.05 2.62 0.84
N MET A 11 -4.10 1.97 0.18
CA MET A 11 -3.73 2.18 -1.21
C MET A 11 -4.27 1.01 -2.06
N PRO A 12 -5.50 1.10 -2.61
CA PRO A 12 -6.06 0.06 -3.46
C PRO A 12 -5.63 0.19 -4.93
N SER A 13 -5.05 1.31 -5.32
CA SER A 13 -4.63 1.58 -6.69
C SER A 13 -3.26 2.24 -6.73
N PHE A 14 -2.52 1.91 -7.79
CA PHE A 14 -1.24 2.50 -8.15
C PHE A 14 -1.33 3.30 -9.46
N THR A 15 -2.56 3.58 -9.92
CA THR A 15 -2.84 4.45 -11.05
C THR A 15 -3.03 5.88 -10.55
N TYR A 16 -2.06 6.75 -10.81
CA TYR A 16 -2.11 8.14 -10.36
C TYR A 16 -2.03 9.10 -11.55
N PRO A 17 -2.87 10.15 -11.60
CA PRO A 17 -2.80 11.16 -12.65
C PRO A 17 -1.40 11.80 -12.73
N GLY A 18 -0.77 11.73 -13.90
CA GLY A 18 0.55 12.33 -14.14
C GLY A 18 1.75 11.52 -13.64
N VAL A 19 1.55 10.36 -13.01
CA VAL A 19 2.63 9.46 -12.61
C VAL A 19 2.87 8.43 -13.70
N ARG A 20 4.11 8.34 -14.18
CA ARG A 20 4.52 7.34 -15.16
C ARG A 20 4.79 5.99 -14.48
N PRO A 21 4.71 4.86 -15.22
CA PRO A 21 4.93 3.53 -14.64
C PRO A 21 6.24 3.37 -13.86
N ASP A 22 7.31 4.02 -14.31
CA ASP A 22 8.64 4.00 -13.71
C ASP A 22 8.78 4.87 -12.45
N GLY A 23 7.76 5.65 -12.07
CA GLY A 23 7.74 6.47 -10.86
C GLY A 23 6.66 6.09 -9.85
N ILE A 24 6.00 4.94 -10.05
CA ILE A 24 4.86 4.53 -9.22
C ILE A 24 5.28 4.27 -7.77
N PHE A 25 6.42 3.61 -7.56
CA PHE A 25 6.88 3.29 -6.21
C PHE A 25 7.27 4.55 -5.45
N GLU A 26 7.98 5.47 -6.08
CA GLU A 26 8.37 6.76 -5.51
C GLU A 26 7.15 7.54 -5.04
N HIS A 27 6.09 7.55 -5.86
CA HIS A 27 4.83 8.18 -5.49
C HIS A 27 4.13 7.46 -4.32
N ALA A 28 4.08 6.13 -4.33
CA ALA A 28 3.53 5.35 -3.22
C ALA A 28 4.29 5.61 -1.90
N ALA A 29 5.62 5.74 -1.97
CA ALA A 29 6.47 6.09 -0.84
C ALA A 29 6.19 7.51 -0.32
N GLU A 30 5.98 8.49 -1.22
CA GLU A 30 5.54 9.84 -0.85
C GLU A 30 4.20 9.82 -0.09
N LEU A 31 3.22 9.05 -0.58
CA LEU A 31 1.93 8.88 0.08
C LEU A 31 2.08 8.24 1.47
N ALA A 32 2.93 7.21 1.61
CA ALA A 32 3.19 6.56 2.90
C ALA A 32 3.83 7.52 3.91
N ARG A 33 4.85 8.29 3.50
CA ARG A 33 5.47 9.32 4.35
C ARG A 33 4.49 10.42 4.72
N SER A 34 3.60 10.79 3.80
CA SER A 34 2.56 11.79 4.04
C SER A 34 1.53 11.29 5.06
N ALA A 35 1.06 10.04 4.93
CA ALA A 35 0.16 9.41 5.88
C ALA A 35 0.80 9.31 7.28
N GLU A 36 2.06 8.89 7.36
CA GLU A 36 2.82 8.87 8.61
C GLU A 36 2.93 10.26 9.26
N SER A 37 3.24 11.29 8.47
CA SER A 37 3.34 12.68 8.96
C SER A 37 2.00 13.24 9.41
N ALA A 38 0.90 12.81 8.79
CA ALA A 38 -0.46 13.20 9.15
C ALA A 38 -1.00 12.47 10.40
N GLY A 39 -0.23 11.55 10.99
CA GLY A 39 -0.62 10.85 12.22
C GLY A 39 -1.39 9.54 11.99
N PHE A 40 -1.46 9.03 10.76
CA PHE A 40 -1.97 7.68 10.55
C PHE A 40 -1.07 6.66 11.26
N GLU A 41 -1.69 5.55 11.67
CA GLU A 41 -1.03 4.48 12.41
C GLU A 41 -0.81 3.21 11.58
N LEU A 42 -1.45 3.13 10.41
CA LEU A 42 -1.36 2.01 9.48
C LEU A 42 -1.46 2.49 8.03
N VAL A 43 -0.60 1.96 7.18
CA VAL A 43 -0.71 2.01 5.72
C VAL A 43 -0.89 0.58 5.22
N THR A 44 -1.86 0.38 4.33
CA THR A 44 -2.08 -0.92 3.71
C THR A 44 -2.06 -0.86 2.19
N VAL A 45 -1.50 -1.90 1.58
CA VAL A 45 -1.59 -2.16 0.14
C VAL A 45 -2.42 -3.42 -0.12
N MET A 46 -2.81 -3.62 -1.37
CA MET A 46 -3.42 -4.88 -1.80
C MET A 46 -2.36 -5.94 -2.05
N ASP A 47 -2.75 -7.21 -1.86
CA ASP A 47 -1.94 -8.37 -2.26
C ASP A 47 -2.61 -9.01 -3.49
N HIS A 48 -2.34 -8.49 -4.67
CA HIS A 48 -2.85 -9.02 -5.94
C HIS A 48 -1.76 -8.89 -7.01
N PHE A 49 -1.74 -9.79 -7.99
CA PHE A 49 -0.86 -9.68 -9.16
C PHE A 49 -1.46 -8.83 -10.28
N TYR A 50 -2.79 -8.71 -10.31
CA TYR A 50 -3.55 -7.91 -11.27
C TYR A 50 -4.50 -6.99 -10.51
N GLN A 51 -4.93 -5.91 -11.13
CA GLN A 51 -5.96 -5.06 -10.55
C GLN A 51 -7.32 -5.76 -10.52
N ILE A 52 -8.16 -5.38 -9.57
CA ILE A 52 -9.48 -5.98 -9.34
C ILE A 52 -10.61 -5.12 -9.90
N THR A 53 -11.66 -5.80 -10.35
CA THR A 53 -12.93 -5.19 -10.73
C THR A 53 -13.48 -4.33 -9.58
N GLY A 54 -13.87 -3.10 -9.90
CA GLY A 54 -14.39 -2.12 -8.94
C GLY A 54 -13.36 -1.12 -8.45
N ILE A 55 -12.06 -1.40 -8.63
CA ILE A 55 -10.97 -0.45 -8.40
C ILE A 55 -10.38 0.08 -9.71
N GLY A 56 -10.09 -0.81 -10.68
CA GLY A 56 -9.54 -0.43 -11.99
C GLY A 56 -9.62 -1.55 -13.01
N ALA A 57 -9.13 -1.30 -14.22
CA ALA A 57 -8.99 -2.34 -15.26
C ALA A 57 -7.85 -3.32 -14.93
N GLU A 58 -7.96 -4.58 -15.36
CA GLU A 58 -7.02 -5.66 -15.02
C GLU A 58 -5.56 -5.33 -15.36
N GLU A 59 -5.34 -4.59 -16.44
CA GLU A 59 -4.03 -4.18 -16.97
C GLU A 59 -3.46 -2.94 -16.30
N GLU A 60 -4.20 -2.29 -15.40
CA GLU A 60 -3.68 -1.17 -14.63
C GLU A 60 -2.51 -1.60 -13.73
N PRO A 61 -1.58 -0.68 -13.43
CA PRO A 61 -0.44 -1.00 -12.60
C PRO A 61 -0.82 -1.60 -11.24
N MET A 62 -0.15 -2.69 -10.89
CA MET A 62 -0.22 -3.32 -9.58
C MET A 62 1.19 -3.63 -9.11
N LEU A 63 1.61 -3.03 -8.00
CA LEU A 63 2.87 -3.40 -7.36
C LEU A 63 2.67 -4.70 -6.56
N GLU A 64 3.67 -5.57 -6.54
CA GLU A 64 3.61 -6.81 -5.74
C GLU A 64 3.63 -6.45 -4.23
N GLY A 65 2.69 -7.02 -3.48
CA GLY A 65 2.37 -6.57 -2.12
C GLY A 65 3.58 -6.57 -1.17
N TYR A 66 4.29 -7.68 -1.01
CA TYR A 66 5.31 -7.80 0.02
C TYR A 66 6.62 -7.09 -0.32
N THR A 67 7.00 -7.05 -1.60
CA THR A 67 8.12 -6.23 -2.07
C THR A 67 7.81 -4.75 -1.92
N THR A 68 6.56 -4.32 -2.18
CA THR A 68 6.12 -2.96 -1.91
C THR A 68 6.22 -2.64 -0.42
N LEU A 69 5.71 -3.50 0.46
CA LEU A 69 5.82 -3.30 1.91
C LEU A 69 7.28 -3.23 2.38
N GLY A 70 8.16 -4.08 1.84
CA GLY A 70 9.59 -4.04 2.11
C GLY A 70 10.24 -2.73 1.68
N GLY A 71 9.85 -2.20 0.50
CA GLY A 71 10.26 -0.89 0.04
C GLY A 71 9.74 0.24 0.93
N LEU A 72 8.45 0.24 1.27
CA LEU A 72 7.84 1.25 2.14
C LEU A 72 8.44 1.23 3.56
N ALA A 73 8.84 0.07 4.08
CA ALA A 73 9.48 -0.05 5.39
C ALA A 73 10.82 0.68 5.48
N ARG A 74 11.52 0.87 4.35
CA ARG A 74 12.71 1.72 4.27
C ARG A 74 12.36 3.21 4.31
N GLU A 75 11.19 3.57 3.78
CA GLU A 75 10.77 4.94 3.54
C GLU A 75 9.99 5.57 4.71
N THR A 76 9.57 4.77 5.69
CA THR A 76 8.82 5.19 6.88
C THR A 76 9.45 4.68 8.17
N ASN A 77 9.11 5.28 9.32
CA ASN A 77 9.79 4.97 10.60
C ASN A 77 8.86 4.53 11.75
N ARG A 78 7.55 4.77 11.64
CA ARG A 78 6.58 4.63 12.73
C ARG A 78 5.29 3.96 12.29
N VAL A 79 4.78 4.27 11.10
CA VAL A 79 3.51 3.75 10.60
C VAL A 79 3.61 2.23 10.42
N ARG A 80 2.57 1.50 10.83
CA ARG A 80 2.50 0.07 10.56
C ARG A 80 2.23 -0.16 9.08
N LEU A 81 2.78 -1.24 8.54
CA LEU A 81 2.66 -1.61 7.13
C LEU A 81 2.06 -3.01 7.05
N ALA A 82 1.02 -3.19 6.23
CA ALA A 82 0.39 -4.50 6.04
C ALA A 82 -0.29 -4.64 4.67
N THR A 83 -0.55 -5.87 4.27
CA THR A 83 -1.51 -6.17 3.20
C THR A 83 -2.92 -6.15 3.78
N LEU A 84 -3.89 -5.68 3.01
CA LEU A 84 -5.31 -5.77 3.35
C LEU A 84 -6.08 -6.40 2.18
N VAL A 85 -6.17 -7.73 2.08
CA VAL A 85 -5.60 -8.79 2.94
C VAL A 85 -4.48 -9.55 2.22
N THR A 86 -3.69 -10.35 2.94
CA THR A 86 -2.75 -11.31 2.32
C THR A 86 -3.50 -12.35 1.50
N GLY A 87 -3.09 -12.56 0.25
CA GLY A 87 -3.62 -13.65 -0.58
C GLY A 87 -2.97 -14.98 -0.20
N VAL A 88 -3.52 -15.62 0.82
CA VAL A 88 -3.03 -16.91 1.35
C VAL A 88 -3.04 -18.05 0.32
N THR A 89 -3.77 -17.91 -0.79
CA THR A 89 -3.88 -18.91 -1.85
C THR A 89 -2.62 -19.04 -2.71
N TYR A 90 -1.79 -18.00 -2.80
CA TYR A 90 -0.55 -18.02 -3.60
C TYR A 90 0.72 -17.86 -2.75
N ARG A 91 0.63 -17.92 -1.42
CA ARG A 91 1.78 -17.84 -0.52
C ARG A 91 1.98 -19.14 0.25
N ASN A 92 3.22 -19.62 0.30
CA ASN A 92 3.59 -20.68 1.22
C ASN A 92 3.55 -20.12 2.66
N PRO A 93 2.91 -20.79 3.63
CA PRO A 93 2.85 -20.32 5.01
C PRO A 93 4.20 -20.34 5.77
N ALA A 94 5.23 -21.03 5.27
CA ALA A 94 6.54 -21.20 5.92
C ALA A 94 7.60 -20.19 5.44
#